data_AF-A0A3A4ZCD3-F1
#
_entry.id   AF-A0A3A4ZCD3-F1
#
_cell.length_a   1.000
_cell.length_b   1.000
_cell.length_c   1.000
_cell.angle_alpha   90.00
_cell.angle_beta   90.00
_cell.angle_gamma   90.00
#
_symmetry.space_group_name_H-M   'P 1'
#
loop_
_entity.id
_entity.type
_entity.pdbx_description
1 polymer ?
#
loop_
_entity_poly.entity_id
_entity_poly.type
_entity_poly.pdbx_seq_one_letter_code
_entity_poly.pdbx_strand_id
1 'polypeptide(L)' 'MDEQKPNVKFKCPNCGDISQDDVIFLCNVCAQDQLIFKEGIYMCPSCLQPGENFECMLCGSKEVKMKSKS' A
#
# COMPACT_ATOMS: atom_id res chain seq x y z
N MET A 1 -25.02 5.85 3.28
CA MET A 1 -24.23 4.97 2.41
C MET A 1 -22.82 5.03 2.96
N ASP A 2 -22.55 4.21 3.96
CA ASP A 2 -21.28 4.19 4.67
C ASP A 2 -20.34 3.26 3.92
N GLU A 3 -19.66 3.81 2.91
CA GLU A 3 -18.50 3.17 2.31
C GLU A 3 -17.44 3.04 3.40
N GLN A 4 -17.36 1.86 4.02
CA GLN A 4 -16.28 1.49 4.93
C GLN A 4 -14.96 1.50 4.15
N LYS A 5 -14.36 2.68 3.99
CA LYS A 5 -12.98 2.80 3.53
C LYS A 5 -12.13 1.98 4.51
N PRO A 6 -11.45 0.93 4.03
CA PRO A 6 -10.65 0.11 4.92
C PRO A 6 -9.56 0.98 5.50
N ASN A 7 -9.48 0.97 6.83
CA ASN A 7 -8.61 1.86 7.61
C ASN A 7 -7.18 1.29 7.63
N VAL A 8 -6.65 0.98 6.45
CA VAL A 8 -5.28 0.51 6.25
C VAL A 8 -4.37 1.71 6.47
N LYS A 9 -3.49 1.60 7.45
CA LYS A 9 -2.48 2.62 7.72
C LYS A 9 -1.17 2.20 7.10
N PHE A 10 -0.43 3.16 6.60
CA PHE A 10 0.91 2.95 6.07
C PHE A 10 1.94 3.66 6.94
N LYS A 11 3.16 3.15 6.96
CA LYS A 11 4.29 3.75 7.66
C LYS A 11 5.41 4.00 6.67
N CYS A 12 5.72 5.27 6.47
CA CYS A 12 6.91 5.73 5.80
C CYS A 12 8.01 6.01 6.85
N PRO A 13 9.28 5.62 6.62
CA PRO A 13 10.38 5.94 7.53
C PRO A 13 10.63 7.45 7.64
N ASN A 14 10.42 8.20 6.55
CA ASN A 14 10.64 9.65 6.51
C ASN A 14 9.47 10.48 7.05
N CYS A 15 8.22 10.19 6.63
CA CYS A 15 7.04 10.97 7.02
C CYS A 15 6.32 10.43 8.26
N GLY A 16 6.61 9.19 8.65
CA GLY A 16 5.89 8.52 9.71
C GLY A 16 4.61 7.85 9.21
N ASP A 17 3.53 7.93 10.00
CA ASP A 17 2.27 7.27 9.67
C ASP A 17 1.52 8.09 8.61
N ILE A 18 1.19 7.45 7.49
CA ILE A 18 0.55 8.07 6.32
C ILE A 18 -0.71 7.30 5.93
N SER A 19 -1.62 7.99 5.24
CA SER A 19 -2.89 7.43 4.78
C SER A 19 -2.71 6.66 3.47
N GLN A 20 -3.69 5.83 3.10
CA GLN A 20 -3.69 5.16 1.79
C GLN A 20 -3.67 6.17 0.63
N ASP A 21 -4.35 7.31 0.77
CA ASP A 21 -4.36 8.37 -0.27
C ASP A 21 -2.97 8.98 -0.53
N ASP A 22 -2.05 8.86 0.43
CA ASP A 22 -0.66 9.34 0.34
C ASP A 22 0.32 8.26 -0.14
N VAL A 23 -0.19 7.13 -0.65
CA VAL A 23 0.60 5.98 -1.05
C VAL A 23 0.18 5.49 -2.43
N ILE A 24 1.15 5.26 -3.31
CA ILE A 24 0.94 4.60 -4.60
C ILE A 24 1.58 3.21 -4.59
N PHE A 25 0.85 2.22 -5.11
CA PHE A 25 1.38 0.88 -5.32
C PHE A 25 2.12 0.82 -6.67
N LEU A 26 3.43 0.65 -6.62
CA LEU A 26 4.32 0.54 -7.78
C LEU A 26 4.70 -0.92 -8.00
N CYS A 27 3.82 -1.70 -8.60
CA CYS A 27 4.16 -3.05 -9.06
C CYS A 27 4.43 -3.04 -10.56
N ASN A 28 5.69 -3.21 -10.95
CA ASN A 28 6.09 -3.38 -12.36
C ASN A 28 6.22 -4.85 -12.76
N VAL A 29 6.00 -5.78 -11.83
CA VAL A 29 6.25 -7.22 -12.01
C VAL A 29 4.97 -7.95 -12.40
N CYS A 30 3.84 -7.57 -11.82
CA CYS A 30 2.58 -8.27 -12.01
C CYS A 30 1.70 -7.48 -12.97
N ALA A 31 1.16 -8.18 -13.96
CA ALA A 31 0.11 -7.62 -14.80
C ALA A 31 -1.13 -7.32 -13.94
N GLN A 32 -1.92 -6.32 -14.35
CA GLN A 32 -3.07 -5.83 -13.57
C GLN A 32 -4.11 -6.93 -13.29
N ASP A 33 -4.20 -7.97 -14.13
CA ASP A 33 -5.07 -9.14 -13.95
C ASP A 33 -4.65 -10.06 -12.79
N GLN A 34 -3.41 -9.93 -12.31
CA GLN A 34 -2.86 -10.74 -11.20
C GLN A 34 -2.97 -10.02 -9.85
N LEU A 35 -3.49 -8.80 -9.83
CA LEU A 35 -3.71 -8.06 -8.58
C LEU A 35 -4.92 -8.64 -7.85
N ILE A 36 -4.72 -9.02 -6.58
CA ILE A 36 -5.80 -9.41 -5.68
C ILE A 36 -6.28 -8.19 -4.90
N PHE A 37 -7.60 -8.05 -4.74
CA PHE A 37 -8.16 -7.02 -3.89
C PHE A 37 -8.17 -7.51 -2.44
N LYS A 38 -7.36 -6.90 -1.58
CA LYS A 38 -7.25 -7.25 -0.17
C LYS A 38 -7.27 -5.99 0.68
N GLU A 39 -8.14 -5.97 1.68
CA GLU A 39 -8.27 -4.83 2.61
C GLU A 39 -8.43 -3.46 1.90
N GLY A 40 -9.12 -3.43 0.75
CA GLY A 40 -9.36 -2.19 -0.01
C GLY A 40 -8.32 -1.82 -1.05
N ILE A 41 -7.28 -2.62 -1.20
CA ILE A 41 -6.11 -2.30 -1.99
C ILE A 41 -5.86 -3.44 -2.97
N TYR A 42 -5.62 -3.09 -4.22
CA TYR A 42 -5.15 -4.04 -5.21
C TYR A 42 -3.67 -4.30 -4.98
N MET A 43 -3.32 -5.53 -4.62
CA MET A 43 -1.96 -5.94 -4.29
C MET A 43 -1.60 -7.18 -5.11
N CYS A 44 -0.35 -7.27 -5.58
CA CYS A 44 0.11 -8.51 -6.21
C CYS A 44 0.48 -9.56 -5.15
N PRO A 45 0.02 -10.82 -5.26
CA PRO A 45 0.34 -11.90 -4.32
C PRO A 45 1.83 -12.25 -4.29
N SER A 46 2.56 -12.04 -5.39
CA SER A 46 4.02 -12.23 -5.43
C SER A 46 4.78 -11.06 -4.80
N CYS A 47 4.18 -9.86 -4.77
CA CYS A 47 4.74 -8.67 -4.15
C CYS A 47 4.29 -8.48 -2.69
N LEU A 48 3.65 -9.50 -2.12
CA LEU A 48 3.04 -9.48 -0.79
C LEU A 48 4.09 -9.54 0.34
N GLN A 49 5.36 -9.31 0.03
CA GLN A 49 6.34 -8.93 1.03
C GLN A 49 6.09 -7.46 1.44
N PRO A 50 5.72 -7.20 2.70
CA PRO A 50 5.42 -5.86 3.17
C PRO A 50 6.68 -5.00 3.15
N GLY A 51 6.82 -4.14 2.13
CA GLY A 51 7.84 -3.09 2.10
C GLY A 51 8.48 -2.75 0.75
N GLU A 52 8.16 -3.44 -0.35
CA GLU A 52 8.96 -3.28 -1.58
C GLU A 52 8.28 -2.55 -2.75
N ASN A 53 6.96 -2.33 -2.73
CA ASN A 53 6.24 -1.77 -3.89
C ASN A 53 5.28 -0.64 -3.52
N PHE A 54 5.51 0.06 -2.41
CA PHE A 54 4.72 1.21 -2.02
C PHE A 54 5.60 2.45 -1.99
N GLU A 55 5.19 3.48 -2.72
CA GLU A 55 5.87 4.78 -2.71
C GLU A 55 5.02 5.80 -1.96
N CYS A 56 5.66 6.52 -1.04
CA CYS A 56 5.07 7.62 -0.31
C CYS A 56 4.98 8.83 -1.24
N MET A 57 3.78 9.31 -1.52
CA MET A 57 3.54 10.48 -2.38
C MET A 57 4.03 11.79 -1.73
N LEU A 58 4.28 11.80 -0.42
CA LEU A 58 4.77 13.00 0.29
C LEU A 58 6.28 13.20 0.17
N CYS A 59 7.07 12.12 0.05
CA CYS A 59 8.53 12.20 0.04
C CYS A 59 9.22 11.33 -1.02
N GLY A 60 8.47 10.56 -1.81
CA GLY A 60 9.00 9.64 -2.83
C GLY A 60 9.68 8.40 -2.26
N SER A 61 9.58 8.14 -0.95
CA SER A 61 10.21 6.98 -0.31
C SER A 61 9.50 5.70 -0.73
N LYS A 62 10.27 4.70 -1.20
CA LYS A 62 9.75 3.37 -1.60
C LYS A 62 9.73 2.32 -0.47
N GLU A 63 10.28 2.67 0.69
CA GLU A 63 10.32 1.81 1.87
C GLU A 63 9.04 1.92 2.73
N VAL A 64 7.88 2.12 2.10
CA VAL A 64 6.60 2.25 2.80
C VAL A 64 6.08 0.88 3.19
N LYS A 65 5.72 0.72 4.47
CA LYS A 65 5.20 -0.53 5.03
C LYS A 65 3.73 -0.39 5.38
N MET A 66 2.93 -1.37 5.00
CA MET A 66 1.53 -1.45 5.42
C MET A 66 1.49 -1.91 6.89
N LYS A 67 0.74 -1.18 7.73
CA LYS A 67 0.40 -1.59 9.09
C LYS A 67 -0.93 -2.34 9.04
N SER A 68 -0.88 -3.64 8.80
CA SER A 68 -2.02 -4.51 9.04
C SER A 68 -2.35 -4.44 10.53
N LYS A 69 -3.63 -4.24 10.88
CA LYS A 69 -4.07 -4.43 12.26
C LYS A 69 -3.99 -5.94 12.54
N SER A 70 -3.01 -6.38 13.34
CA SER A 70 -3.08 -7.68 14.01
C SER A 70 -4.26 -7.73 14.96
#